data_AF-A0A7K6RUJ4-F1
#
_entry.id   AF-A0A7K6RUJ4-F1
#
_cell.length_a   1.000
_cell.length_b   1.000
_cell.length_c   1.000
_cell.angle_alpha   90.00
_cell.angle_beta   90.00
_cell.angle_gamma   90.00
#
_symmetry.space_group_name_H-M   'P 1'
#
loop_
_entity.id
_entity.type
_entity.pdbx_description
1 polymer ?
#
loop_
_entity_poly.entity_id
_entity_poly.type
_entity_poly.pdbx_seq_one_letter_code
_entity_poly.pdbx_strand_id
1 'polypeptide(L)'
;MELLCVETVPRVPRAGRDPQLLGDRRVLQNLLSQEERYSPRASYLHCVQREIKPYMRKMLAFWMLEVCEEQKCEEEVFPLAMNYVDRYLSSVPMRKNHLQLLGAVCMLLASKLRETMPLTVEKLCIYTDNSITPQQLLDWEVLVLEKLKWDLVAVIANDFLAHILHHLPLPKDKMELVKKHAQTFIALCATDYTFAMYPPSMIATGSIGAAIHGLTVSVNDFTGEAITELLASITGTEVDCLKACQEQIEAALAESLKQASHAQQE
;
A
#
# COMPACT_ATOMS: atom_id res chain seq x y z
N MET A 1 -0.21 -34.62 -35.46
CA MET A 1 0.88 -33.81 -34.88
C MET A 1 0.21 -32.71 -34.09
N GLU A 2 0.07 -32.91 -32.78
CA GLU A 2 -0.45 -31.89 -31.87
C GLU A 2 0.64 -30.85 -31.68
N LEU A 3 0.39 -29.65 -32.20
CA LEU A 3 1.18 -28.47 -31.88
C LEU A 3 0.91 -28.13 -30.41
N LEU A 4 1.81 -28.54 -29.53
CA LEU A 4 1.86 -28.05 -28.16
C LEU A 4 2.25 -26.58 -28.20
N CYS A 5 1.25 -25.69 -28.22
CA CYS A 5 1.43 -24.29 -27.91
C CYS A 5 1.85 -24.16 -26.44
N VAL A 6 3.15 -24.19 -26.17
CA VAL A 6 3.72 -23.83 -24.87
C VAL A 6 3.76 -22.30 -24.80
N GLU A 7 2.58 -21.67 -24.79
CA GLU A 7 2.44 -20.31 -24.28
C GLU A 7 2.43 -20.38 -22.75
N THR A 8 3.56 -20.76 -22.15
CA THR A 8 3.82 -20.34 -20.78
C THR A 8 3.90 -18.83 -20.82
N VAL A 9 2.95 -18.14 -20.19
CA VAL A 9 3.03 -16.70 -19.91
C VAL A 9 4.47 -16.39 -19.53
N PRO A 10 5.20 -15.53 -20.27
CA PRO A 10 6.60 -15.29 -19.98
C PRO A 10 6.69 -14.86 -18.51
N ARG A 11 7.34 -15.68 -17.69
CA ARG A 11 7.64 -15.29 -16.30
C ARG A 11 8.38 -13.98 -16.40
N VAL A 12 7.74 -12.91 -15.92
CA VAL A 12 8.34 -11.57 -15.88
C VAL A 12 9.69 -11.71 -15.19
N PRO A 13 10.81 -11.41 -15.87
CA PRO A 13 12.13 -11.55 -15.27
C PRO A 13 12.24 -10.59 -14.09
N ARG A 14 12.45 -11.14 -12.89
CA ARG A 14 12.60 -10.37 -11.66
C ARG A 14 14.05 -10.32 -11.23
N ALA A 15 14.50 -9.15 -10.79
CA ALA A 15 15.77 -9.04 -10.10
C ALA A 15 15.73 -9.89 -8.81
N GLY A 16 16.82 -10.61 -8.54
CA GLY A 16 17.01 -11.30 -7.27
C GLY A 16 17.14 -10.30 -6.12
N ARG A 17 16.94 -10.78 -4.88
CA ARG A 17 17.25 -9.99 -3.69
C ARG A 17 18.77 -9.82 -3.60
N ASP A 18 19.23 -8.59 -3.39
CA ASP A 18 20.62 -8.30 -3.10
C ASP A 18 20.85 -8.35 -1.57
N PRO A 19 21.56 -9.37 -1.04
CA PRO A 19 21.81 -9.47 0.39
C PRO A 19 22.64 -8.32 0.96
N GLN A 20 23.50 -7.69 0.14
CA GLN A 20 24.30 -6.56 0.59
C GLN A 20 23.43 -5.33 0.81
N LEU A 21 22.49 -5.06 -0.09
CA LEU A 21 21.54 -3.96 0.08
C LEU A 21 20.58 -4.19 1.26
N LEU A 22 20.12 -5.44 1.46
CA LEU A 22 19.19 -5.76 2.55
C LEU A 22 19.85 -5.70 3.92
N GLY A 23 21.12 -6.11 4.03
CA GLY A 23 21.88 -6.08 5.28
C GLY A 23 22.52 -4.73 5.61
N ASP A 24 22.59 -3.81 4.64
CA ASP A 24 23.19 -2.49 4.86
C ASP A 24 22.21 -1.53 5.56
N ARG A 25 22.52 -1.22 6.82
CA ARG A 25 21.75 -0.29 7.67
C ARG A 25 21.58 1.09 7.03
N ARG A 26 22.49 1.52 6.15
CA ARG A 26 22.39 2.82 5.45
C ARG A 26 21.17 2.88 4.55
N VAL A 27 20.78 1.75 3.93
CA VAL A 27 19.60 1.71 3.06
C VAL A 27 18.33 1.95 3.87
N LEU A 28 18.17 1.22 4.98
CA LEU A 28 17.03 1.43 5.89
C LEU A 28 17.00 2.85 6.46
N GLN A 29 18.14 3.39 6.88
CA GLN A 29 18.25 4.77 7.38
C GLN A 29 17.85 5.80 6.30
N ASN A 30 18.25 5.59 5.05
CA ASN A 30 17.84 6.45 3.95
C ASN A 30 16.33 6.38 3.72
N LEU A 31 15.73 5.20 3.75
CA LEU A 31 14.27 5.03 3.64
C LEU A 31 13.53 5.77 4.77
N LEU A 32 13.97 5.58 6.02
CA LEU A 32 13.41 6.28 7.19
C LEU A 32 13.55 7.80 7.04
N SER A 33 14.69 8.30 6.59
CA SER A 33 14.90 9.75 6.39
C SER A 33 14.03 10.37 5.28
N GLN A 34 13.53 9.54 4.36
CA GLN A 34 12.74 9.99 3.21
C GLN A 34 11.23 9.85 3.43
N GLU A 35 10.77 9.09 4.42
CA GLU A 35 9.35 8.75 4.55
C GLU A 35 8.47 9.99 4.84
N GLU A 36 8.97 10.95 5.63
CA GLU A 36 8.26 12.19 5.95
C GLU A 36 8.00 13.08 4.72
N ARG A 37 8.86 13.00 3.69
CA ARG A 37 8.72 13.79 2.46
C ARG A 37 7.42 13.48 1.72
N TYR A 38 6.93 12.25 1.86
CA TYR A 38 5.79 11.74 1.12
C TYR A 38 4.53 11.63 1.97
N SER A 39 4.58 12.04 3.24
CA SER A 39 3.41 12.10 4.11
C SER A 39 2.41 13.15 3.59
N PRO A 40 1.11 12.81 3.49
CA PRO A 40 0.09 13.78 3.16
C PRO A 40 -0.01 14.84 4.26
N ARG A 41 -0.57 16.01 3.94
CA ARG A 41 -0.76 17.06 4.94
C ARG A 41 -1.84 16.63 5.93
N ALA A 42 -1.55 16.83 7.21
CA ALA A 42 -2.50 16.58 8.28
C ALA A 42 -3.86 17.23 8.00
N SER A 43 -4.92 16.46 8.19
CA SER A 43 -6.30 16.94 8.13
C SER A 43 -6.71 17.56 6.79
N TYR A 44 -6.11 17.15 5.67
CA TYR A 44 -6.43 17.72 4.35
C TYR A 44 -7.92 17.61 3.98
N LEU A 45 -8.62 16.57 4.46
CA LEU A 45 -10.06 16.41 4.27
C LEU A 45 -10.89 17.50 4.95
N HIS A 46 -10.36 18.14 6.00
CA HIS A 46 -11.00 19.24 6.72
C HIS A 46 -10.48 20.61 6.28
N CYS A 47 -9.17 20.71 6.01
CA CYS A 47 -8.51 21.99 5.76
C CYS A 47 -8.50 22.40 4.28
N VAL A 48 -8.52 21.44 3.35
CA VAL A 48 -8.40 21.68 1.90
C VAL A 48 -9.67 21.28 1.17
N GLN A 49 -10.20 20.10 1.47
CA GLN A 49 -11.35 19.55 0.79
C GLN A 49 -12.66 20.16 1.32
N ARG A 50 -13.56 20.51 0.40
CA ARG A 50 -14.90 21.04 0.71
C ARG A 50 -16.00 20.00 0.47
N GLU A 51 -15.87 19.23 -0.61
CA GLU A 51 -16.87 18.22 -1.00
C GLU A 51 -16.47 16.80 -0.63
N ILE A 52 -15.16 16.50 -0.61
CA ILE A 52 -14.64 15.15 -0.36
C ILE A 52 -14.67 14.86 1.13
N LYS A 53 -15.38 13.80 1.51
CA LYS A 53 -15.52 13.33 2.90
C LYS A 53 -14.72 12.04 3.12
N PRO A 54 -14.34 11.71 4.37
CA PRO A 54 -13.59 10.48 4.67
C PRO A 54 -14.19 9.20 4.07
N TYR A 55 -15.52 9.04 4.14
CA TYR A 55 -16.17 7.86 3.56
C TYR A 55 -16.03 7.79 2.03
N MET A 56 -15.96 8.94 1.32
CA MET A 56 -15.77 8.95 -0.13
C MET A 56 -14.35 8.50 -0.49
N ARG A 57 -13.34 8.87 0.31
CA ARG A 57 -11.97 8.34 0.18
C ARG A 57 -11.97 6.83 0.42
N LYS A 58 -12.66 6.34 1.46
CA LYS A 58 -12.76 4.91 1.78
C LYS A 58 -13.40 4.12 0.61
N MET A 59 -14.50 4.64 0.04
CA MET A 59 -15.13 4.03 -1.16
C MET A 59 -14.21 4.02 -2.37
N LEU A 60 -13.49 5.12 -2.64
CA LEU A 60 -12.50 5.17 -3.71
C LEU A 60 -11.40 4.12 -3.49
N ALA A 61 -10.87 4.03 -2.27
CA ALA A 61 -9.78 3.12 -1.93
C ALA A 61 -10.21 1.64 -2.08
N PHE A 62 -11.43 1.27 -1.69
CA PHE A 62 -11.96 -0.07 -1.93
C PHE A 62 -12.06 -0.38 -3.42
N TRP A 63 -12.65 0.51 -4.21
CA TRP A 63 -12.72 0.33 -5.66
C TRP A 63 -11.32 0.19 -6.29
N MET A 64 -10.36 1.03 -5.88
CA MET A 64 -8.97 0.93 -6.36
C MET A 64 -8.31 -0.41 -5.96
N LEU A 65 -8.57 -0.90 -4.75
CA LEU A 65 -8.06 -2.18 -4.27
C LEU A 65 -8.64 -3.35 -5.09
N GLU A 66 -9.96 -3.37 -5.31
CA GLU A 66 -10.64 -4.39 -6.12
C GLU A 66 -10.08 -4.45 -7.55
N VAL A 67 -9.87 -3.29 -8.19
CA VAL A 67 -9.26 -3.20 -9.52
C VAL A 67 -7.84 -3.79 -9.53
N CYS A 68 -7.03 -3.46 -8.52
CA CYS A 68 -5.66 -3.98 -8.40
C CYS A 68 -5.64 -5.50 -8.15
N GLU A 69 -6.55 -6.02 -7.33
CA GLU A 69 -6.69 -7.46 -7.07
C GLU A 69 -7.16 -8.22 -8.32
N GLU A 70 -8.16 -7.70 -9.03
CA GLU A 70 -8.68 -8.31 -10.26
C GLU A 70 -7.63 -8.33 -11.38
N GLN A 71 -6.82 -7.27 -11.49
CA GLN A 71 -5.70 -7.20 -12.43
C GLN A 71 -4.43 -7.90 -11.93
N LYS A 72 -4.42 -8.41 -10.70
CA LYS A 72 -3.26 -9.05 -10.07
C LYS A 72 -2.02 -8.16 -10.12
N CYS A 73 -2.23 -6.88 -9.86
CA CYS A 73 -1.17 -5.90 -9.79
C CYS A 73 -0.14 -6.28 -8.70
N GLU A 74 1.07 -5.75 -8.82
CA GLU A 74 2.04 -5.84 -7.72
C GLU A 74 1.49 -5.18 -6.45
N GLU A 75 1.80 -5.77 -5.29
CA GLU A 75 1.30 -5.38 -3.97
C GLU A 75 1.67 -3.93 -3.59
N GLU A 76 2.67 -3.35 -4.26
CA GLU A 76 3.12 -1.97 -4.11
C GLU A 76 2.24 -0.95 -4.86
N VAL A 77 1.49 -1.38 -5.90
CA VAL A 77 0.75 -0.47 -6.80
C VAL A 77 -0.35 0.27 -6.05
N PHE A 78 -1.19 -0.46 -5.31
CA PHE A 78 -2.32 0.13 -4.62
C PHE A 78 -1.90 1.12 -3.50
N PRO A 79 -1.00 0.76 -2.56
CA PRO A 79 -0.54 1.70 -1.55
C PRO A 79 0.13 2.95 -2.14
N LEU A 80 0.89 2.79 -3.23
CA LEU A 80 1.52 3.91 -3.93
C LEU A 80 0.48 4.82 -4.62
N ALA A 81 -0.54 4.23 -5.26
CA ALA A 81 -1.64 4.98 -5.85
C ALA A 81 -2.40 5.79 -4.77
N MET A 82 -2.64 5.21 -3.60
CA MET A 82 -3.25 5.92 -2.46
C MET A 82 -2.37 7.06 -1.95
N ASN A 83 -1.05 6.89 -1.90
CA ASN A 83 -0.12 7.99 -1.59
C ASN A 83 -0.30 9.17 -2.57
N TYR A 84 -0.43 8.90 -3.87
CA TYR A 84 -0.67 9.94 -4.86
C TYR A 84 -2.02 10.64 -4.67
N VAL A 85 -3.09 9.87 -4.41
CA VAL A 85 -4.42 10.41 -4.12
C VAL A 85 -4.36 11.37 -2.93
N ASP A 86 -3.80 10.92 -1.80
CA ASP A 86 -3.74 11.72 -0.57
C ASP A 86 -2.86 12.97 -0.72
N ARG A 87 -1.72 12.88 -1.40
CA ARG A 87 -0.85 14.04 -1.69
C ARG A 87 -1.52 15.04 -2.64
N TYR A 88 -2.25 14.55 -3.64
CA TYR A 88 -2.99 15.41 -4.55
C TYR A 88 -4.12 16.14 -3.82
N LEU A 89 -4.93 15.41 -3.04
CA LEU A 89 -6.00 15.99 -2.21
C LEU A 89 -5.46 16.90 -1.09
N SER A 90 -4.21 16.73 -0.67
CA SER A 90 -3.54 17.65 0.25
C SER A 90 -3.25 19.03 -0.34
N SER A 91 -3.30 19.17 -1.67
CA SER A 91 -2.87 20.39 -2.38
C SER A 91 -3.96 21.02 -3.24
N VAL A 92 -4.93 20.23 -3.71
CA VAL A 92 -5.93 20.68 -4.69
C VAL A 92 -7.35 20.38 -4.17
N PRO A 93 -8.19 21.41 -3.94
CA PRO A 93 -9.61 21.19 -3.65
C PRO A 93 -10.29 20.49 -4.82
N MET A 94 -10.98 19.38 -4.53
CA MET A 94 -11.58 18.52 -5.54
C MET A 94 -13.10 18.45 -5.40
N ARG A 95 -13.79 18.33 -6.54
CA ARG A 95 -15.21 18.00 -6.61
C ARG A 95 -15.39 16.49 -6.59
N LYS A 96 -16.46 16.02 -5.95
CA LYS A 96 -16.73 14.57 -5.79
C LYS A 96 -16.82 13.79 -7.11
N ASN A 97 -17.24 14.44 -8.20
CA ASN A 97 -17.39 13.81 -9.51
C ASN A 97 -16.05 13.51 -10.22
N HIS A 98 -14.95 14.09 -9.78
CA HIS A 98 -13.61 13.81 -10.34
C HIS A 98 -12.78 12.86 -9.47
N LEU A 99 -13.33 12.39 -8.35
CA LEU A 99 -12.59 11.56 -7.39
C LEU A 99 -12.21 10.19 -7.99
N GLN A 100 -13.12 9.55 -8.72
CA GLN A 100 -12.84 8.29 -9.42
C GLN A 100 -11.80 8.46 -10.53
N LEU A 101 -11.83 9.60 -11.24
CA LEU A 101 -10.85 9.95 -12.26
C LEU A 101 -9.45 10.12 -11.66
N LEU A 102 -9.35 10.81 -10.52
CA LEU A 102 -8.10 10.90 -9.78
C LEU A 102 -7.57 9.51 -9.41
N GLY A 103 -8.42 8.65 -8.83
CA GLY A 103 -8.03 7.28 -8.47
C GLY A 103 -7.53 6.46 -9.66
N ALA A 104 -8.24 6.50 -10.79
CA ALA A 104 -7.83 5.83 -12.02
C ALA A 104 -6.45 6.29 -12.50
N VAL A 105 -6.22 7.61 -12.52
CA VAL A 105 -4.93 8.20 -12.93
C VAL A 105 -3.81 7.84 -11.95
N CYS A 106 -4.08 7.84 -10.65
CA CYS A 106 -3.10 7.43 -9.64
C CYS A 106 -2.72 5.96 -9.78
N MET A 107 -3.67 5.06 -10.09
CA MET A 107 -3.37 3.65 -10.40
C MET A 107 -2.55 3.50 -11.69
N LEU A 108 -2.86 4.28 -12.73
CA LEU A 108 -2.05 4.31 -13.96
C LEU A 108 -0.59 4.70 -13.66
N LEU A 109 -0.39 5.78 -12.91
CA LEU A 109 0.95 6.26 -12.55
C LEU A 109 1.70 5.27 -11.66
N ALA A 110 1.03 4.65 -10.69
CA ALA A 110 1.65 3.69 -9.80
C ALA A 110 2.03 2.40 -10.53
N SER A 111 1.15 1.89 -11.41
CA SER A 111 1.43 0.70 -12.22
C SER A 111 2.59 0.93 -13.19
N LYS A 112 2.67 2.10 -13.83
CA LYS A 112 3.83 2.49 -14.67
C LYS A 112 5.17 2.47 -13.95
N LEU A 113 5.18 2.63 -12.62
CA LEU A 113 6.40 2.64 -11.81
C LEU A 113 6.76 1.30 -11.18
N ARG A 114 5.76 0.52 -10.76
CA ARG A 114 5.99 -0.70 -9.99
C ARG A 114 5.78 -1.98 -10.80
N GLU A 115 5.06 -1.92 -11.92
CA GLU A 115 4.79 -3.08 -12.76
C GLU A 115 5.66 -3.13 -14.01
N THR A 116 5.97 -4.34 -14.46
CA THR A 116 6.61 -4.53 -15.78
C THR A 116 5.62 -4.30 -16.91
N MET A 117 4.36 -4.69 -16.71
CA MET A 117 3.26 -4.50 -17.65
C MET A 117 2.18 -3.66 -16.97
N PRO A 118 2.22 -2.32 -17.10
CA PRO A 118 1.32 -1.45 -16.38
C PRO A 118 -0.13 -1.58 -16.85
N LEU A 119 -1.06 -1.10 -16.02
CA LEU A 119 -2.47 -0.98 -16.36
C LEU A 119 -2.62 -0.08 -17.60
N THR A 120 -3.47 -0.51 -18.55
CA THR A 120 -3.72 0.29 -19.75
C THR A 120 -4.85 1.29 -19.50
N VAL A 121 -4.83 2.38 -20.27
CA VAL A 121 -5.87 3.42 -20.20
C VAL A 121 -7.24 2.83 -20.49
N GLU A 122 -7.34 1.95 -21.49
CA GLU A 122 -8.60 1.31 -21.89
C GLU A 122 -9.17 0.44 -20.77
N LYS A 123 -8.32 -0.34 -20.09
CA LYS A 123 -8.74 -1.17 -18.94
C LYS A 123 -9.27 -0.31 -17.81
N LEU A 124 -8.56 0.76 -17.46
CA LEU A 124 -9.01 1.68 -16.41
C LEU A 124 -10.35 2.34 -16.76
N CYS A 125 -10.56 2.73 -18.02
CA CYS A 125 -11.86 3.22 -18.48
C CYS A 125 -12.97 2.17 -18.30
N ILE A 126 -12.70 0.90 -18.63
CA ILE A 126 -13.66 -0.20 -18.43
C ILE A 126 -14.03 -0.35 -16.94
N TYR A 127 -13.06 -0.31 -16.03
CA TYR A 127 -13.31 -0.38 -14.58
C TYR A 127 -14.08 0.79 -13.98
N THR A 128 -14.24 1.86 -14.76
CA THR A 128 -15.06 3.03 -14.39
C THR A 128 -16.46 2.97 -15.01
N ASP A 129 -16.86 1.80 -15.53
CA ASP A 129 -18.06 1.62 -16.37
C ASP A 129 -18.11 2.60 -17.55
N ASN A 130 -16.95 2.92 -18.12
CA ASN A 130 -16.76 3.91 -19.18
C ASN A 130 -17.29 5.32 -18.82
N SER A 131 -17.45 5.64 -17.52
CA SER A 131 -17.77 7.00 -17.06
C SER A 131 -16.63 7.99 -17.32
N ILE A 132 -15.40 7.48 -17.45
CA ILE A 132 -14.19 8.23 -17.78
C ILE A 132 -13.70 7.83 -19.16
N THR A 133 -13.39 8.82 -20.00
CA THR A 133 -12.82 8.59 -21.34
C THR A 133 -11.30 8.48 -21.32
N PRO A 134 -10.69 7.78 -22.30
CA PRO A 134 -9.23 7.68 -22.41
C PRO A 134 -8.53 9.05 -22.47
N GLN A 135 -9.11 10.00 -23.21
CA GLN A 135 -8.54 11.35 -23.33
C GLN A 135 -8.53 12.09 -21.97
N GLN A 136 -9.62 12.01 -21.21
CA GLN A 136 -9.68 12.62 -19.88
C GLN A 136 -8.62 12.03 -18.95
N LEU A 137 -8.39 10.72 -19.03
CA LEU A 137 -7.39 10.02 -18.21
C LEU A 137 -5.97 10.50 -18.58
N LEU A 138 -5.66 10.60 -19.87
CA LEU A 138 -4.37 11.12 -20.35
C LEU A 138 -4.14 12.59 -19.99
N ASP A 139 -5.17 13.44 -20.13
CA ASP A 139 -5.08 14.85 -19.76
C ASP A 139 -4.83 15.03 -18.25
N TRP A 140 -5.52 14.20 -17.44
CA TRP A 140 -5.33 14.21 -15.99
C TRP A 140 -4.01 13.60 -15.55
N GLU A 141 -3.45 12.64 -16.29
CA GLU A 141 -2.13 12.10 -16.01
C GLU A 141 -1.09 13.22 -15.92
N VAL A 142 -1.04 14.09 -16.94
CA VAL A 142 -0.13 15.24 -16.96
C VAL A 142 -0.41 16.20 -15.81
N LEU A 143 -1.68 16.46 -15.52
CA LEU A 143 -2.09 17.35 -14.43
C LEU A 143 -1.63 16.83 -13.07
N VAL A 144 -1.85 15.55 -12.79
CA VAL A 144 -1.43 14.90 -11.53
C VAL A 144 0.10 14.91 -11.43
N LEU A 145 0.82 14.59 -12.51
CA LEU A 145 2.28 14.67 -12.56
C LEU A 145 2.82 16.06 -12.22
N GLU A 146 2.24 17.11 -12.82
CA GLU A 146 2.61 18.49 -12.54
C GLU A 146 2.37 18.87 -11.07
N LYS A 147 1.23 18.45 -10.50
CA LYS A 147 0.91 18.74 -9.10
C LYS A 147 1.81 17.99 -8.12
N LEU A 148 2.18 16.75 -8.44
CA LEU A 148 3.15 15.98 -7.66
C LEU A 148 4.60 16.38 -7.96
N LYS A 149 4.84 17.34 -8.85
CA LYS A 149 6.16 17.81 -9.29
C LYS A 149 7.04 16.66 -9.80
N TRP A 150 6.44 15.68 -10.46
CA TRP A 150 7.10 14.47 -10.93
C TRP A 150 7.77 13.63 -9.82
N ASP A 151 7.46 13.92 -8.55
CA ASP A 151 8.04 13.26 -7.39
C ASP A 151 7.21 12.03 -6.99
N LEU A 152 7.31 11.00 -7.82
CA LEU A 152 6.48 9.80 -7.76
C LEU A 152 7.12 8.64 -6.98
N VAL A 153 8.44 8.63 -6.79
CA VAL A 153 9.15 7.53 -6.10
C VAL A 153 9.00 7.70 -4.58
N ALA A 154 7.76 7.65 -4.12
CA ALA A 154 7.41 7.74 -2.72
C ALA A 154 7.80 6.46 -1.98
N VAL A 155 8.37 6.65 -0.79
CA VAL A 155 8.64 5.55 0.13
C VAL A 155 7.31 5.11 0.75
N ILE A 156 6.93 3.85 0.53
CA ILE A 156 5.70 3.24 1.06
C ILE A 156 6.03 2.10 2.02
N ALA A 157 5.02 1.62 2.77
CA ALA A 157 5.22 0.59 3.79
C ALA A 157 5.79 -0.72 3.21
N ASN A 158 5.44 -1.06 1.97
CA ASN A 158 5.98 -2.24 1.28
C ASN A 158 7.50 -2.17 1.10
N ASP A 159 8.08 -0.99 0.89
CA ASP A 159 9.52 -0.82 0.70
C ASP A 159 10.31 -1.23 1.96
N PHE A 160 9.71 -1.11 3.15
CA PHE A 160 10.32 -1.51 4.42
C PHE A 160 10.25 -3.01 4.71
N LEU A 161 9.27 -3.74 4.13
CA LEU A 161 9.03 -5.14 4.48
C LEU A 161 10.28 -6.02 4.30
N ALA A 162 10.97 -5.88 3.18
CA ALA A 162 12.14 -6.69 2.88
C ALA A 162 13.29 -6.43 3.87
N HIS A 163 13.49 -5.17 4.26
CA HIS A 163 14.51 -4.78 5.23
C HIS A 163 14.17 -5.25 6.64
N ILE A 164 12.93 -5.08 7.09
CA ILE A 164 12.50 -5.51 8.42
C ILE A 164 12.56 -7.04 8.54
N LEU A 165 11.98 -7.77 7.57
CA LEU A 165 11.97 -9.24 7.58
C LEU A 165 13.37 -9.85 7.54
N HIS A 166 14.35 -9.18 6.90
CA HIS A 166 15.74 -9.63 6.88
C HIS A 166 16.39 -9.65 8.28
N HIS A 167 15.98 -8.74 9.16
CA HIS A 167 16.50 -8.63 10.52
C HIS A 167 15.73 -9.47 11.55
N LEU A 168 14.60 -10.08 11.16
CA LEU A 168 13.85 -10.94 12.06
C LEU A 168 14.38 -12.38 12.03
N PRO A 169 14.45 -13.07 13.19
CA PRO A 169 14.88 -14.46 13.28
C PRO A 169 13.76 -15.43 12.84
N LEU A 170 13.15 -15.18 11.67
CA LEU A 170 12.07 -15.99 11.12
C LEU A 170 12.60 -17.15 10.26
N PRO A 171 11.98 -18.35 10.36
CA PRO A 171 12.21 -19.42 9.40
C PRO A 171 11.87 -18.97 7.97
N LYS A 172 12.70 -19.37 6.98
CA LYS A 172 12.56 -18.94 5.57
C LYS A 172 11.21 -19.34 4.96
N ASP A 173 10.67 -20.48 5.38
CA ASP A 173 9.36 -21.01 5.00
C ASP A 173 8.20 -20.15 5.51
N LYS A 174 8.37 -19.49 6.66
CA LYS A 174 7.37 -18.58 7.24
C LYS A 174 7.50 -17.14 6.76
N MET A 175 8.69 -16.72 6.32
CA MET A 175 8.96 -15.35 5.89
C MET A 175 8.03 -14.89 4.76
N GLU A 176 7.80 -15.72 3.74
CA GLU A 176 6.89 -15.37 2.63
C GLU A 176 5.43 -15.31 3.08
N LEU A 177 5.03 -16.16 4.04
CA LEU A 177 3.68 -16.15 4.59
C LEU A 177 3.42 -14.87 5.39
N VAL A 178 4.36 -14.51 6.27
CA VAL A 178 4.32 -13.26 7.06
C VAL A 178 4.32 -12.05 6.14
N LYS A 179 5.16 -12.05 5.10
CA LYS A 179 5.20 -10.97 4.09
C LYS A 179 3.84 -10.76 3.45
N LYS A 180 3.17 -11.83 2.99
CA LYS A 180 1.84 -11.75 2.36
C LYS A 180 0.79 -11.19 3.32
N HIS A 181 0.77 -11.65 4.57
CA HIS A 181 -0.17 -11.13 5.57
C HIS A 181 0.10 -9.65 5.87
N ALA A 182 1.36 -9.25 5.99
CA ALA A 182 1.74 -7.86 6.17
C ALA A 182 1.30 -6.99 4.98
N GLN A 183 1.39 -7.49 3.74
CA GLN A 183 0.89 -6.78 2.55
C GLN A 183 -0.63 -6.57 2.61
N THR A 184 -1.40 -7.58 3.04
CA THR A 184 -2.84 -7.43 3.28
C THR A 184 -3.15 -6.36 4.33
N PHE A 185 -2.40 -6.32 5.44
CA PHE A 185 -2.56 -5.28 6.46
C PHE A 185 -2.19 -3.89 5.95
N ILE A 186 -1.13 -3.76 5.13
CA ILE A 186 -0.77 -2.49 4.51
C ILE A 186 -1.89 -2.00 3.58
N ALA A 187 -2.46 -2.89 2.76
CA ALA A 187 -3.59 -2.56 1.90
C ALA A 187 -4.80 -2.10 2.73
N LEU A 188 -5.13 -2.83 3.81
CA LEU A 188 -6.17 -2.42 4.75
C LEU A 188 -5.91 -1.02 5.33
N CYS A 189 -4.69 -0.73 5.79
CA CYS A 189 -4.31 0.59 6.28
C CYS A 189 -4.49 1.67 5.22
N ALA A 190 -4.14 1.40 3.97
CA ALA A 190 -4.30 2.36 2.88
C ALA A 190 -5.78 2.72 2.62
N THR A 191 -6.73 1.80 2.89
CA THR A 191 -8.18 2.07 2.75
C THR A 191 -8.73 3.03 3.80
N ASP A 192 -8.18 3.00 5.02
CA ASP A 192 -8.66 3.81 6.13
C ASP A 192 -7.85 5.11 6.28
N TYR A 193 -8.56 6.22 6.41
CA TYR A 193 -7.97 7.55 6.53
C TYR A 193 -7.25 7.75 7.88
N THR A 194 -7.59 6.96 8.91
CA THR A 194 -6.91 7.00 10.22
C THR A 194 -5.40 6.73 10.09
N PHE A 195 -5.01 5.83 9.19
CA PHE A 195 -3.62 5.46 8.94
C PHE A 195 -2.88 6.41 8.00
N ALA A 196 -3.57 7.35 7.34
CA ALA A 196 -2.94 8.28 6.39
C ALA A 196 -1.85 9.17 7.03
N MET A 197 -1.92 9.34 8.36
CA MET A 197 -0.95 10.14 9.13
C MET A 197 0.19 9.33 9.72
N TYR A 198 0.12 8.00 9.67
CA TYR A 198 1.16 7.14 10.20
C TYR A 198 2.33 7.10 9.22
N PRO A 199 3.58 7.15 9.71
CA PRO A 199 4.73 6.98 8.85
C PRO A 199 4.72 5.56 8.23
N PRO A 200 5.09 5.41 6.96
CA PRO A 200 5.14 4.11 6.28
C PRO A 200 5.94 3.04 7.02
N SER A 201 7.02 3.41 7.72
CA SER A 201 7.82 2.51 8.56
C SER A 201 7.00 1.90 9.70
N MET A 202 6.19 2.71 10.39
CA MET A 202 5.32 2.28 11.48
C MET A 202 4.19 1.37 10.99
N ILE A 203 3.59 1.69 9.83
CA ILE A 203 2.60 0.81 9.19
C ILE A 203 3.23 -0.54 8.82
N ALA A 204 4.45 -0.55 8.29
CA ALA A 204 5.15 -1.78 7.95
C ALA A 204 5.46 -2.64 9.18
N THR A 205 6.02 -2.05 10.25
CA THR A 205 6.30 -2.77 11.50
C THR A 205 5.03 -3.25 12.18
N GLY A 206 3.97 -2.43 12.23
CA GLY A 206 2.68 -2.80 12.82
C GLY A 206 2.03 -3.96 12.06
N SER A 207 2.09 -3.91 10.73
CA SER A 207 1.58 -4.98 9.85
C SER A 207 2.34 -6.30 10.01
N ILE A 208 3.67 -6.25 10.13
CA ILE A 208 4.48 -7.44 10.41
C ILE A 208 4.18 -7.99 11.82
N GLY A 209 4.07 -7.12 12.82
CA GLY A 209 3.71 -7.50 14.19
C GLY A 209 2.36 -8.22 14.26
N ALA A 210 1.33 -7.60 13.66
CA ALA A 210 -0.01 -8.19 13.55
C ALA A 210 0.00 -9.54 12.79
N ALA A 211 0.78 -9.64 11.71
CA ALA A 211 0.91 -10.89 10.94
C ALA A 211 1.56 -12.01 11.76
N ILE A 212 2.64 -11.73 12.48
CA ILE A 212 3.32 -12.72 13.32
C ILE A 212 2.42 -13.17 14.47
N HIS A 213 1.72 -12.22 15.10
CA HIS A 213 0.77 -12.48 16.19
C HIS A 213 -0.41 -13.34 15.72
N GLY A 214 -1.08 -12.94 14.63
CA GLY A 214 -2.25 -13.65 14.09
C GLY A 214 -1.94 -15.04 13.54
N LEU A 215 -0.76 -15.24 12.98
CA LEU A 215 -0.32 -16.56 12.50
C LEU A 215 0.18 -17.48 13.62
N THR A 216 0.21 -17.02 14.88
CA THR A 216 0.81 -17.75 16.01
C THR A 216 2.20 -18.30 15.68
N VAL A 217 2.98 -17.54 14.91
CA VAL A 217 4.31 -17.97 14.50
C VAL A 217 5.20 -17.94 15.74
N SER A 218 5.44 -19.11 16.34
CA SER A 218 6.49 -19.27 17.35
C SER A 218 7.82 -18.97 16.69
N VAL A 219 8.33 -17.76 16.93
CA VAL A 219 9.69 -17.36 16.58
C VAL A 219 10.57 -17.80 17.74
N ASN A 220 11.17 -18.99 17.69
CA ASN A 220 12.20 -19.45 18.62
C ASN A 220 12.04 -19.00 20.10
N ASP A 221 10.89 -19.29 20.73
CA ASP A 221 10.58 -18.95 22.13
C ASP A 221 10.48 -17.45 22.49
N PHE A 222 10.47 -16.53 21.51
CA PHE A 222 10.21 -15.11 21.77
C PHE A 222 8.72 -14.88 22.09
N THR A 223 8.47 -14.18 23.20
CA THR A 223 7.14 -13.64 23.53
C THR A 223 6.74 -12.57 22.51
N GLY A 224 5.43 -12.38 22.30
CA GLY A 224 4.94 -11.34 21.38
C GLY A 224 5.52 -9.95 21.69
N GLU A 225 5.73 -9.64 22.97
CA GLU A 225 6.34 -8.38 23.42
C GLU A 225 7.79 -8.21 22.94
N ALA A 226 8.61 -9.26 22.97
CA ALA A 226 9.99 -9.17 22.54
C ALA A 226 10.13 -8.95 21.02
N ILE A 227 9.15 -9.43 20.24
CA ILE A 227 9.09 -9.17 18.79
C ILE A 227 8.71 -7.70 18.54
N THR A 228 7.75 -7.16 19.29
CA THR A 228 7.39 -5.74 19.19
C THR A 228 8.57 -4.84 19.55
N GLU A 229 9.33 -5.16 20.60
CA GLU A 229 10.55 -4.43 20.97
C GLU A 229 11.63 -4.52 19.88
N LEU A 230 11.81 -5.69 19.26
CA LEU A 230 12.74 -5.86 18.15
C LEU A 230 12.33 -5.02 16.93
N LEU A 231 11.06 -5.05 16.56
CA LEU A 231 10.51 -4.25 15.45
C LEU A 231 10.71 -2.75 15.70
N ALA A 232 10.38 -2.28 16.91
CA ALA A 232 10.60 -0.91 17.34
C ALA A 232 12.08 -0.50 17.25
N SER A 233 12.99 -1.40 17.66
CA SER A 233 14.45 -1.18 17.58
C SER A 233 14.97 -1.08 16.14
N ILE A 234 14.39 -1.83 15.19
CA ILE A 234 14.79 -1.80 13.77
C ILE A 234 14.50 -0.44 13.14
N THR A 235 13.31 0.13 13.37
CA THR A 235 12.89 1.41 12.78
C THR A 235 13.17 2.62 13.65
N GLY A 236 13.58 2.42 14.92
CA GLY A 236 13.77 3.51 15.87
C GLY A 236 12.45 4.13 16.36
N THR A 237 11.38 3.35 16.37
CA THR A 237 10.04 3.77 16.79
C THR A 237 9.83 3.49 18.28
N GLU A 238 9.02 4.29 18.98
CA GLU A 238 8.63 3.99 20.36
C GLU A 238 7.75 2.74 20.42
N VAL A 239 8.03 1.86 21.38
CA VAL A 239 7.34 0.57 21.54
C VAL A 239 5.83 0.76 21.75
N ASP A 240 5.44 1.75 22.56
CA ASP A 240 4.03 2.03 22.85
C ASP A 240 3.27 2.52 21.61
N CYS A 241 3.90 3.36 20.79
CA CYS A 241 3.33 3.79 19.50
C CYS A 241 3.14 2.61 18.55
N LEU A 242 4.13 1.70 18.50
CA LEU A 242 4.04 0.51 17.67
C LEU A 242 2.92 -0.44 18.14
N LYS A 243 2.80 -0.67 19.45
CA LYS A 243 1.70 -1.46 20.04
C LYS A 243 0.34 -0.86 19.69
N ALA A 244 0.18 0.45 19.88
CA ALA A 244 -1.06 1.15 19.53
C ALA A 244 -1.38 1.07 18.03
N CYS A 245 -0.37 1.14 17.16
CA CYS A 245 -0.54 0.95 15.72
C CYS A 245 -1.00 -0.48 15.40
N GLN A 246 -0.37 -1.50 15.99
CA GLN A 246 -0.74 -2.89 15.81
C GLN A 246 -2.19 -3.16 16.25
N GLU A 247 -2.58 -2.70 17.43
CA GLU A 247 -3.95 -2.84 17.95
C GLU A 247 -4.99 -2.18 17.03
N GLN A 248 -4.67 -1.00 16.47
CA GLN A 248 -5.53 -0.32 15.51
C GLN A 248 -5.68 -1.12 14.21
N ILE A 249 -4.60 -1.73 13.71
CA ILE A 249 -4.64 -2.58 12.50
C ILE A 249 -5.52 -3.81 12.76
N GLU A 250 -5.35 -4.47 13.91
CA GLU A 250 -6.15 -5.64 14.30
C GLU A 250 -7.64 -5.27 14.46
N ALA A 251 -7.94 -4.11 15.06
CA ALA A 251 -9.30 -3.58 15.19
C ALA A 251 -9.93 -3.26 13.82
N ALA A 252 -9.18 -2.63 12.91
CA ALA A 252 -9.63 -2.33 11.55
C ALA A 252 -9.94 -3.62 10.77
N LEU A 253 -9.12 -4.67 10.94
CA LEU A 253 -9.39 -5.97 10.33
C LEU A 253 -10.69 -6.57 10.85
N ALA A 254 -10.89 -6.55 12.18
CA ALA A 254 -12.11 -7.07 12.79
C ALA A 254 -13.36 -6.33 12.32
N GLU A 255 -13.28 -5.02 12.08
CA GLU A 255 -14.38 -4.24 11.50
C GLU A 255 -14.65 -4.62 10.04
N SER A 256 -13.60 -4.72 9.21
CA SER A 256 -13.74 -5.12 7.80
C SER A 256 -14.33 -6.53 7.64
N LEU A 257 -13.95 -7.48 8.51
CA LEU A 257 -14.53 -8.83 8.51
C LEU A 257 -16.02 -8.84 8.87
N LYS A 258 -16.44 -7.98 9.81
CA LYS A 258 -17.87 -7.81 10.13
C LYS A 258 -18.62 -7.24 8.94
N GLN A 259 -18.09 -6.20 8.29
CA GLN A 259 -18.69 -5.58 7.11
C GLN A 259 -18.84 -6.58 5.95
N ALA A 260 -17.82 -7.40 5.69
CA ALA A 260 -17.87 -8.44 4.69
C ALA A 260 -18.93 -9.52 5.00
N SER A 261 -19.09 -9.91 6.27
CA SER A 261 -20.10 -10.90 6.67
C SER A 261 -21.54 -10.40 6.52
N HIS A 262 -21.77 -9.09 6.68
CA HIS A 262 -23.08 -8.49 6.47
C HIS A 262 -23.41 -8.33 4.98
N ALA A 263 -22.44 -7.98 4.14
CA ALA A 263 -22.63 -7.88 2.69
C ALA A 263 -22.93 -9.22 1.99
N GLN A 264 -22.64 -10.36 2.63
CA GLN A 264 -22.97 -11.70 2.12
C GLN A 264 -24.37 -12.20 2.54
N GLN A 265 -25.07 -11.47 3.42
CA GLN A 265 -26.40 -11.82 3.92
C GLN A 265 -27.53 -11.01 3.28
N GLU A 266 -27.21 -9.99 2.48
CA GLU A 266 -28.14 -9.20 1.66
C GLU A 266 -28.09 -9.65 0.19
#